data_AF-A0A1L9UEJ9-F1
#
_entry.id   AF-A0A1L9UEJ9-F1
#
_cell.length_a   1.000
_cell.length_b   1.000
_cell.length_c   1.000
_cell.angle_alpha   90.00
_cell.angle_beta   90.00
_cell.angle_gamma   90.00
#
_symmetry.space_group_name_H-M   'P 1'
#
loop_
_entity.id
_entity.type
_entity.pdbx_description
1 polymer ?
#
loop_
_entity_poly.entity_id
_entity_poly.type
_entity_poly.pdbx_seq_one_letter_code
_entity_poly.pdbx_strand_id
1 'polypeptide(L)'
;MDKPNSPSPADEQDTDNLDYFGYCEVAPGWTDDPRAFEGFFLPGTGEWYQARYYGIADPTLVLIGTNNSGEMGYIITANGRYYWGDFLIEYIFEITAPTTLSDIVGVMADMGIEGLKMKQLEPNELPDDGNLPVARLFEGDGVFVPVGQDAPAEKVREE
;
A
#
# COMPACT_ATOMS: atom_id res chain seq x y z
N MET A 1 -53.49 0.95 -28.01
CA MET A 1 -52.36 1.64 -28.65
C MET A 1 -51.75 2.51 -27.57
N ASP A 2 -50.89 1.91 -26.76
CA ASP A 2 -50.17 2.61 -25.69
C ASP A 2 -48.96 3.32 -26.29
N LYS A 3 -48.80 4.61 -25.93
CA LYS A 3 -47.63 5.41 -26.27
C LYS A 3 -46.39 4.77 -25.63
N PRO A 4 -45.21 4.80 -26.29
CA PRO A 4 -43.98 4.44 -25.63
C PRO A 4 -43.72 5.44 -24.51
N ASN A 5 -43.54 4.91 -23.29
CA ASN A 5 -43.08 5.70 -22.16
C ASN A 5 -41.72 6.29 -22.55
N SER A 6 -41.62 7.63 -22.54
CA SER A 6 -40.32 8.29 -22.56
C SER A 6 -39.53 7.80 -21.34
N PRO A 7 -38.24 7.46 -21.49
CA PRO A 7 -37.42 7.10 -20.34
C PRO A 7 -37.39 8.30 -19.38
N SER A 8 -37.56 8.00 -18.10
CA SER A 8 -37.47 8.99 -17.03
C SER A 8 -36.01 9.44 -16.95
N PRO A 9 -35.69 10.69 -16.59
CA PRO A 9 -34.31 11.13 -16.34
C PRO A 9 -33.64 10.39 -15.17
N ALA A 10 -34.33 9.43 -14.54
CA ALA A 10 -33.77 8.49 -13.58
C ALA A 10 -33.03 7.30 -14.25
N ASP A 11 -33.17 7.11 -15.57
CA ASP A 11 -32.50 6.03 -16.32
C ASP A 11 -31.11 6.44 -16.87
N GLU A 12 -30.64 7.66 -16.56
CA GLU A 12 -29.26 8.14 -16.81
C GLU A 12 -28.44 8.21 -15.51
N GLN A 13 -28.59 7.22 -14.63
CA GLN A 13 -27.61 6.95 -13.58
C GLN A 13 -26.65 5.86 -14.05
N ASP A 14 -26.02 6.08 -15.20
CA ASP A 14 -24.88 5.29 -15.65
C ASP A 14 -23.62 6.14 -15.50
N THR A 15 -22.68 5.62 -14.72
CA THR A 15 -21.27 6.00 -14.67
C THR A 15 -20.87 7.36 -14.09
N ASP A 16 -21.18 7.61 -12.81
CA ASP A 16 -20.26 8.38 -11.97
C ASP A 16 -19.94 7.51 -10.74
N ASN A 17 -19.08 6.50 -10.94
CA ASN A 17 -18.39 5.79 -9.86
C ASN A 17 -17.35 6.72 -9.22
N LEU A 18 -17.80 7.86 -8.69
CA LEU A 18 -16.99 8.67 -7.80
C LEU A 18 -17.00 7.96 -6.44
N ASP A 19 -15.88 7.31 -6.12
CA ASP A 19 -15.66 6.78 -4.77
C ASP A 19 -15.74 7.91 -3.72
N TYR A 20 -15.82 7.58 -2.43
CA TYR A 20 -15.85 8.54 -1.32
C TYR A 20 -14.76 9.64 -1.38
N PHE A 21 -13.63 9.39 -2.04
CA PHE A 21 -12.54 10.34 -2.33
C PHE A 21 -12.50 10.83 -3.79
N GLY A 22 -13.30 10.26 -4.68
CA GLY A 22 -13.46 10.69 -6.07
C GLY A 22 -12.26 10.38 -6.95
N TYR A 23 -11.59 9.24 -6.75
CA TYR A 23 -10.52 8.81 -7.64
C TYR A 23 -11.07 8.14 -8.89
N CYS A 24 -10.37 8.32 -10.01
CA CYS A 24 -10.66 7.56 -11.22
C CYS A 24 -10.08 6.14 -11.06
N GLU A 25 -10.93 5.13 -11.18
CA GLU A 25 -10.48 3.74 -11.16
C GLU A 25 -10.01 3.31 -12.55
N VAL A 26 -8.82 2.70 -12.62
CA VAL A 26 -8.25 2.12 -13.85
C VAL A 26 -8.52 0.62 -13.97
N ALA A 27 -8.80 -0.02 -12.84
CA ALA A 27 -9.37 -1.35 -12.71
C ALA A 27 -10.30 -1.35 -11.48
N PRO A 28 -11.29 -2.26 -11.38
CA PRO A 28 -12.22 -2.27 -10.26
C PRO A 28 -11.51 -2.27 -8.91
N GLY A 29 -11.69 -1.21 -8.12
CA GLY A 29 -11.04 -1.05 -6.82
C GLY A 29 -9.58 -0.58 -6.87
N TRP A 30 -9.05 -0.11 -8.01
CA TRP A 30 -7.65 0.31 -8.16
C TRP A 30 -7.54 1.65 -8.89
N THR A 31 -6.68 2.53 -8.39
CA THR A 31 -6.43 3.85 -9.01
C THR A 31 -4.95 4.08 -9.30
N ASP A 32 -4.67 4.81 -10.38
CA ASP A 32 -3.35 5.34 -10.73
C ASP A 32 -3.22 6.84 -10.42
N ASP A 33 -4.20 7.43 -9.73
CA ASP A 33 -4.22 8.85 -9.42
C ASP A 33 -3.06 9.23 -8.48
N PRO A 34 -2.15 10.13 -8.90
CA PRO A 34 -1.00 10.53 -8.08
C PRO A 34 -1.38 11.12 -6.72
N ARG A 35 -2.59 11.67 -6.58
CA ARG A 35 -3.10 12.20 -5.30
C ARG A 35 -3.25 11.10 -4.25
N ALA A 36 -3.52 9.86 -4.69
CA ALA A 36 -3.63 8.71 -3.81
C ALA A 36 -2.27 8.17 -3.33
N PHE A 37 -1.17 8.60 -3.94
CA PHE A 37 0.18 8.11 -3.63
C PHE A 37 0.90 8.92 -2.56
N GLU A 38 0.36 10.07 -2.16
CA GLU A 38 1.03 11.00 -1.27
C GLU A 38 1.41 10.34 0.07
N GLY A 39 2.69 10.37 0.40
CA GLY A 39 3.23 9.83 1.66
C GLY A 39 3.75 8.40 1.60
N PHE A 40 3.42 7.63 0.55
CA PHE A 40 3.84 6.22 0.43
C PHE A 40 5.18 6.07 -0.29
N PHE A 41 5.96 5.05 0.10
CA PHE A 41 7.25 4.68 -0.51
C PHE A 41 8.30 5.82 -0.56
N LEU A 42 8.13 6.87 0.24
CA LEU A 42 9.13 7.93 0.40
C LEU A 42 10.31 7.41 1.22
N PRO A 43 11.55 7.87 0.96
CA PRO A 43 12.71 7.48 1.75
C PRO A 43 12.49 7.62 3.26
N GLY A 44 12.73 6.53 3.99
CA GLY A 44 12.54 6.44 5.44
C GLY A 44 11.16 5.92 5.88
N THR A 45 10.17 5.87 5.00
CA THR A 45 8.84 5.30 5.35
C THR A 45 8.94 3.77 5.56
N GLY A 46 7.97 3.18 6.27
CA GLY A 46 7.96 1.74 6.54
C GLY A 46 7.91 0.92 5.25
N GLU A 47 7.08 1.37 4.30
CA GLU A 47 6.90 0.79 2.97
C GLU A 47 8.20 0.84 2.16
N TRP A 48 8.95 1.94 2.28
CA TRP A 48 10.26 2.09 1.65
C TRP A 48 11.28 1.10 2.21
N TYR A 49 11.32 0.94 3.54
CA TYR A 49 12.19 -0.07 4.18
C TYR A 49 11.77 -1.49 3.79
N GLN A 50 10.47 -1.78 3.75
CA GLN A 50 9.93 -3.08 3.35
C GLN A 50 10.33 -3.42 1.91
N ALA A 51 10.17 -2.50 0.96
CA ALA A 51 10.61 -2.72 -0.41
C ALA A 51 12.11 -3.09 -0.48
N ARG A 52 12.96 -2.37 0.27
CA ARG A 52 14.40 -2.66 0.32
C ARG A 52 14.73 -3.99 0.99
N TYR A 53 13.94 -4.40 1.99
CA TYR A 53 14.06 -5.71 2.62
C TYR A 53 13.87 -6.83 1.60
N TYR A 54 13.10 -6.61 0.54
CA TYR A 54 12.95 -7.55 -0.59
C TYR A 54 13.91 -7.27 -1.76
N GLY A 55 14.93 -6.44 -1.57
CA GLY A 55 15.91 -6.10 -2.61
C GLY A 55 15.39 -5.13 -3.68
N ILE A 56 14.26 -4.48 -3.44
CA ILE A 56 13.67 -3.48 -4.35
C ILE A 56 14.23 -2.11 -4.00
N ALA A 57 15.21 -1.66 -4.80
CA ALA A 57 15.76 -0.32 -4.70
C ALA A 57 14.92 0.68 -5.49
N ASP A 58 14.76 1.89 -4.95
CA ASP A 58 14.05 3.03 -5.57
C ASP A 58 12.63 2.70 -6.08
N PRO A 59 11.76 2.15 -5.20
CA PRO A 59 10.39 1.81 -5.60
C PRO A 59 9.59 3.05 -5.97
N THR A 60 8.79 2.94 -7.04
CA THR A 60 7.81 3.96 -7.43
C THR A 60 6.42 3.34 -7.38
N LEU A 61 5.51 3.93 -6.62
CA LEU A 61 4.11 3.52 -6.59
C LEU A 61 3.43 3.83 -7.93
N VAL A 62 2.72 2.85 -8.48
CA VAL A 62 2.01 2.99 -9.77
C VAL A 62 0.53 2.68 -9.68
N LEU A 63 0.10 1.85 -8.73
CA LEU A 63 -1.31 1.60 -8.44
C LEU A 63 -1.49 1.41 -6.95
N ILE A 64 -2.65 1.83 -6.44
CA ILE A 64 -3.07 1.59 -5.06
C ILE A 64 -4.54 1.19 -5.04
N GLY A 65 -4.90 0.31 -4.11
CA GLY A 65 -6.28 -0.07 -3.86
C GLY A 65 -7.10 1.12 -3.38
N THR A 66 -8.30 1.31 -3.93
CA THR A 66 -9.31 2.24 -3.42
C THR A 66 -10.09 1.56 -2.29
N ASN A 67 -10.97 2.30 -1.61
CA ASN A 67 -11.84 1.68 -0.59
C ASN A 67 -12.77 0.58 -1.16
N ASN A 68 -12.94 0.53 -2.49
CA ASN A 68 -13.82 -0.43 -3.15
C ASN A 68 -13.15 -1.80 -3.36
N SER A 69 -11.82 -1.90 -3.26
CA SER A 69 -11.11 -3.19 -3.42
C SER A 69 -11.43 -4.18 -2.30
N GLY A 70 -11.75 -3.69 -1.09
CA GLY A 70 -11.79 -4.50 0.12
C GLY A 70 -10.41 -4.96 0.62
N GLU A 71 -9.33 -4.60 -0.07
CA GLU A 71 -7.93 -4.97 0.21
C GLU A 71 -7.02 -3.74 0.14
N MET A 72 -6.03 -3.65 1.03
CA MET A 72 -5.10 -2.52 1.07
C MET A 72 -3.87 -2.79 0.19
N GLY A 73 -4.14 -3.27 -1.03
CA GLY A 73 -3.13 -3.63 -2.01
C GLY A 73 -2.45 -2.45 -2.66
N TYR A 74 -1.21 -2.66 -3.13
CA TYR A 74 -0.46 -1.70 -3.93
C TYR A 74 0.34 -2.41 -5.03
N ILE A 75 0.66 -1.67 -6.10
CA ILE A 75 1.64 -2.09 -7.09
C ILE A 75 2.73 -1.02 -7.21
N ILE A 76 3.98 -1.45 -7.04
CA ILE A 76 5.18 -0.63 -7.25
C ILE A 76 5.96 -1.09 -8.47
N THR A 77 6.73 -0.19 -9.07
CA THR A 77 7.72 -0.52 -10.09
C THR A 77 9.13 -0.15 -9.65
N ALA A 78 10.10 -0.99 -10.03
CA ALA A 78 11.52 -0.73 -9.90
C ALA A 78 12.27 -1.51 -10.98
N ASN A 79 13.32 -0.91 -11.56
CA ASN A 79 14.17 -1.57 -12.57
C ASN A 79 13.39 -2.25 -13.72
N GLY A 80 12.27 -1.66 -14.15
CA GLY A 80 11.43 -2.17 -15.24
C GLY A 80 10.59 -3.41 -14.87
N ARG A 81 10.49 -3.76 -13.58
CA ARG A 81 9.63 -4.83 -13.06
C ARG A 81 8.50 -4.25 -12.24
N TYR A 82 7.47 -5.06 -12.00
CA TYR A 82 6.30 -4.70 -11.19
C TYR A 82 6.16 -5.66 -10.04
N TYR A 83 5.73 -5.14 -8.90
CA TYR A 83 5.60 -5.89 -7.67
C TYR A 83 4.27 -5.54 -7.01
N TRP A 84 3.59 -6.56 -6.52
CA TRP A 84 2.40 -6.41 -5.71
C TRP A 84 2.72 -6.63 -4.24
N GLY A 85 2.07 -5.88 -3.38
CA GLY A 85 2.02 -6.11 -1.94
C GLY A 85 0.72 -5.60 -1.37
N ASP A 86 0.53 -5.79 -0.07
CA ASP A 86 -0.62 -5.28 0.67
C ASP A 86 -0.12 -4.69 2.00
N PHE A 87 -0.65 -3.53 2.38
CA PHE A 87 -0.17 -2.78 3.55
C PHE A 87 -0.37 -3.51 4.89
N LEU A 88 -1.20 -4.55 4.93
CA LEU A 88 -1.47 -5.35 6.13
C LEU A 88 -0.62 -6.61 6.22
N ILE A 89 0.09 -7.00 5.16
CA ILE A 89 0.92 -8.21 5.11
C ILE A 89 2.38 -7.86 4.82
N GLU A 90 3.29 -8.65 5.37
CA GLU A 90 4.71 -8.35 5.23
C GLU A 90 5.32 -8.86 3.91
N TYR A 91 4.55 -9.55 3.05
CA TYR A 91 5.07 -10.19 1.83
C TYR A 91 4.95 -9.32 0.58
N ILE A 92 5.99 -9.34 -0.25
CA ILE A 92 6.00 -8.75 -1.60
C ILE A 92 6.13 -9.84 -2.66
N PHE A 93 5.39 -9.68 -3.75
CA PHE A 93 5.37 -10.58 -4.88
C PHE A 93 5.81 -9.87 -6.15
N GLU A 94 6.70 -10.47 -6.93
CA GLU A 94 7.00 -10.00 -8.28
C GLU A 94 5.92 -10.46 -9.25
N ILE A 95 5.39 -9.53 -10.04
CA ILE A 95 4.48 -9.83 -11.14
C ILE A 95 5.32 -10.29 -12.33
N THR A 96 5.29 -11.59 -12.60
CA THR A 96 6.10 -12.24 -13.64
C THR A 96 5.39 -12.27 -14.99
N ALA A 97 4.07 -12.20 -15.02
CA ALA A 97 3.29 -11.97 -16.22
C ALA A 97 1.90 -11.39 -15.91
N PRO A 98 1.42 -10.41 -16.72
CA PRO A 98 2.15 -9.73 -17.79
C PRO A 98 3.22 -8.76 -17.26
N THR A 99 4.14 -8.31 -18.13
CA THR A 99 5.31 -7.50 -17.74
C THR A 99 5.17 -6.01 -18.05
N THR A 100 4.03 -5.56 -18.57
CA THR A 100 3.75 -4.15 -18.85
C THR A 100 2.59 -3.66 -17.98
N LEU A 101 2.62 -2.40 -17.54
CA LEU A 101 1.56 -1.85 -16.69
C LEU A 101 0.18 -1.92 -17.36
N SER A 102 0.10 -1.59 -18.66
CA SER A 102 -1.17 -1.62 -19.40
C SER A 102 -1.78 -3.01 -19.44
N ASP A 103 -0.97 -4.05 -19.64
CA ASP A 103 -1.45 -5.43 -19.66
C ASP A 103 -1.81 -5.90 -18.25
N ILE A 104 -1.07 -5.46 -17.23
CA ILE A 104 -1.36 -5.75 -15.81
C ILE A 104 -2.74 -5.18 -15.45
N VAL A 105 -2.99 -3.91 -15.78
CA VAL A 105 -4.29 -3.25 -15.56
C VAL A 105 -5.39 -3.99 -16.33
N GLY A 106 -5.15 -4.39 -17.58
CA GLY A 106 -6.11 -5.18 -18.35
C GLY A 106 -6.48 -6.50 -17.68
N VAL A 107 -5.48 -7.25 -17.19
CA VAL A 107 -5.72 -8.49 -16.44
C VAL A 107 -6.48 -8.24 -15.14
N MET A 108 -6.13 -7.19 -14.41
CA MET A 108 -6.81 -6.81 -13.17
C MET A 108 -8.25 -6.38 -13.41
N ALA A 109 -8.53 -5.70 -14.52
CA ALA A 109 -9.88 -5.31 -14.91
C ALA A 109 -10.78 -6.52 -15.19
N ASP A 110 -10.22 -7.57 -15.80
CA ASP A 110 -10.98 -8.76 -16.21
C ASP A 110 -11.07 -9.82 -15.09
N MET A 111 -10.00 -10.01 -14.33
CA MET A 111 -9.82 -11.16 -13.43
C MET A 111 -9.39 -10.78 -12.01
N GLY A 112 -9.24 -9.49 -11.72
CA GLY A 112 -8.71 -9.02 -10.44
C GLY A 112 -7.22 -9.34 -10.26
N ILE A 113 -6.73 -9.08 -9.05
CA ILE A 113 -5.30 -9.26 -8.72
C ILE A 113 -4.85 -10.73 -8.84
N GLU A 114 -5.74 -11.67 -8.51
CA GLU A 114 -5.49 -13.12 -8.59
C GLU A 114 -5.25 -13.60 -10.04
N GLY A 115 -5.65 -12.81 -11.04
CA GLY A 115 -5.39 -13.11 -12.46
C GLY A 115 -3.92 -12.98 -12.86
N LEU A 116 -3.10 -12.29 -12.06
CA LEU A 116 -1.69 -12.05 -12.36
C LEU A 116 -0.83 -13.25 -11.98
N LYS A 117 0.17 -13.56 -12.81
CA LYS A 117 1.18 -14.57 -12.46
C LYS A 117 2.23 -13.93 -11.58
N MET A 118 2.29 -14.37 -10.33
CA MET A 118 3.20 -13.81 -9.35
C MET A 118 4.17 -14.84 -8.79
N LYS A 119 5.31 -14.34 -8.31
CA LYS A 119 6.27 -15.10 -7.53
C LYS A 119 6.57 -14.33 -6.25
N GLN A 120 6.38 -14.97 -5.10
CA GLN A 120 6.78 -14.40 -3.82
C GLN A 120 8.29 -14.15 -3.80
N LEU A 121 8.69 -12.97 -3.33
CA LEU A 121 10.10 -12.65 -3.12
C LEU A 121 10.58 -13.22 -1.80
N GLU A 122 11.84 -13.66 -1.79
CA GLU A 122 12.54 -13.99 -0.56
C GLU A 122 13.08 -12.71 0.07
N PRO A 123 12.99 -12.57 1.39
CA PRO A 123 13.71 -11.52 2.11
C PRO A 123 15.19 -11.49 1.78
N ASN A 124 15.74 -10.29 1.74
CA ASN A 124 17.17 -10.02 1.58
C ASN A 124 17.74 -9.44 2.88
N GLU A 125 19.02 -9.71 3.14
CA GLU A 125 19.73 -9.00 4.21
C GLU A 125 19.87 -7.53 3.82
N LEU A 126 19.30 -6.64 4.64
CA LEU A 126 19.49 -5.21 4.46
C LEU A 126 20.97 -4.88 4.73
N PRO A 127 21.61 -4.03 3.90
CA PRO A 127 22.92 -3.47 4.25
C PRO A 127 22.82 -2.68 5.57
N ASP A 128 23.94 -2.55 6.29
CA ASP A 128 23.99 -1.82 7.55
C ASP A 128 23.71 -0.33 7.33
N ASP A 129 22.51 0.10 7.73
CA ASP A 129 21.88 1.38 7.41
C ASP A 129 22.30 2.53 8.34
N GLY A 130 23.53 2.50 8.87
CA GLY A 130 24.04 3.41 9.91
C GLY A 130 24.07 4.91 9.56
N ASN A 131 23.56 5.32 8.40
CA ASN A 131 23.52 6.71 7.94
C ASN A 131 22.21 7.12 7.23
N LEU A 132 21.15 6.32 7.32
CA LEU A 132 19.85 6.73 6.77
C LEU A 132 19.18 7.74 7.71
N PRO A 133 18.52 8.78 7.16
CA PRO A 133 17.73 9.68 7.99
C PRO A 133 16.61 8.87 8.62
N VAL A 134 16.62 8.80 9.97
CA VAL A 134 15.50 8.27 10.74
C VAL A 134 14.26 9.02 10.25
N ALA A 135 13.31 8.30 9.64
CA ALA A 135 12.04 8.92 9.34
C ALA A 135 11.49 9.48 10.64
N ARG A 136 11.12 10.75 10.60
CA ARG A 136 10.24 11.30 11.62
C ARG A 136 8.91 10.57 11.43
N LEU A 137 8.78 9.43 12.10
CA LEU A 137 7.48 8.96 12.52
C LEU A 137 6.85 10.18 13.19
N PHE A 138 5.76 10.71 12.64
CA PHE A 138 4.86 11.50 13.45
C PHE A 138 4.19 10.52 14.43
N GLU A 139 4.97 9.98 15.36
CA GLU A 139 4.47 9.42 16.60
C GLU A 139 3.78 10.58 17.30
N GLY A 140 2.46 10.48 17.40
CA GLY A 140 1.67 11.37 18.23
C GLY A 140 2.32 11.51 19.60
N ASP A 141 2.49 12.77 20.01
CA ASP A 141 2.83 13.26 21.34
C ASP A 141 3.38 12.21 22.32
N GLY A 142 4.71 12.23 22.45
CA GLY A 142 5.45 11.40 23.39
C GLY A 142 4.90 11.45 24.81
N VAL A 143 4.46 10.30 25.30
CA VAL A 143 4.48 9.99 26.73
C VAL A 143 5.78 9.26 27.00
N PHE A 144 6.85 10.03 27.19
CA PHE A 144 8.09 9.52 27.76
C PHE A 144 7.84 9.24 29.24
N VAL A 145 7.78 7.97 29.63
CA VAL A 145 7.80 7.57 31.05
C VAL A 145 9.27 7.43 31.44
N PRO A 146 9.87 8.32 32.24
CA PRO A 146 11.22 8.09 32.72
C PRO A 146 11.23 6.88 33.66
N VAL A 147 12.09 5.91 33.36
CA VAL A 147 12.47 4.83 34.27
C VAL A 147 13.17 5.45 35.48
N GLY A 148 12.39 5.73 36.52
CA GLY A 148 12.89 6.09 37.84
C GLY A 148 13.24 4.84 38.63
N GLN A 149 14.53 4.72 38.96
CA GLN A 149 15.00 3.92 40.08
C GLN A 149 14.18 4.25 41.34
N ASP A 150 13.47 3.26 41.88
CA ASP A 150 13.20 3.13 43.32
C ASP A 150 12.74 1.69 43.62
N ALA A 151 13.71 0.78 43.71
CA ALA A 151 13.53 -0.44 44.49
C ALA A 151 13.89 -0.09 45.95
N PRO A 152 12.98 -0.19 46.93
CA PRO A 152 13.36 0.04 48.31
C PRO A 152 14.27 -1.11 48.77
N ALA A 153 15.50 -0.77 49.11
CA ALA A 153 16.43 -1.67 49.78
C ALA A 153 15.86 -2.10 51.14
N GLU A 154 15.59 -3.39 51.27
CA GLU A 154 15.22 -4.03 52.53
C GLU A 154 16.40 -3.91 53.52
N LYS A 155 16.21 -3.12 54.58
CA LYS A 155 17.18 -3.00 55.67
C LYS A 155 17.21 -4.31 56.46
N VAL A 156 18.35 -5.00 56.37
CA VAL A 156 18.77 -6.00 57.35
C VAL A 156 18.86 -5.31 58.72
N ARG A 157 18.08 -5.78 59.70
CA ARG A 157 18.18 -5.40 61.11
C ARG A 157 19.20 -6.30 61.78
N GLU A 158 20.31 -5.72 62.24
CA GLU A 158 21.07 -6.25 63.36
C GLU A 158 20.50 -5.61 64.65
N GLU A 159 19.95 -6.45 65.53
CA GLU A 159 20.15 -6.45 66.99
C GLU A 159 19.51 -7.72 67.60
#